data_AF-A0A920BHI4-F1
#
_entry.id   AF-A0A920BHI4-F1
#
_cell.length_a   1.000
_cell.length_b   1.000
_cell.length_c   1.000
_cell.angle_alpha   90.00
_cell.angle_beta   90.00
_cell.angle_gamma   90.00
#
_symmetry.space_group_name_H-M   'P 1'
#
loop_
_entity.id
_entity.type
_entity.pdbx_description
1 polymer ?
#
loop_
_entity_poly.entity_id
_entity_poly.type
_entity_poly.pdbx_seq_one_letter_code
_entity_poly.pdbx_strand_id
1 'polypeptide(L)' 'MHFQTTTTVFMGLGDPAGLVEAIACGVDMFDCVWPTRLARHGTALTMQGALIWEQLDMQKR' A
#
# COMPACT_ATOMS: atom_id res chain seq x y z
N MET A 1 25.64 -18.33 6.58
CA MET A 1 24.92 -17.04 6.58
C MET A 1 24.88 -16.54 5.14
N HIS A 2 23.78 -16.81 4.42
CA HIS A 2 23.60 -16.31 3.06
C HIS A 2 23.10 -14.87 3.19
N PHE A 3 23.98 -13.89 3.02
CA PHE A 3 23.60 -12.48 2.95
C PHE A 3 22.82 -12.29 1.64
N GLN A 4 21.50 -12.11 1.72
CA GLN A 4 20.65 -11.77 0.58
C GLN A 4 20.88 -10.28 0.23
N THR A 5 21.91 -9.98 -0.57
CA THR A 5 22.26 -8.59 -0.97
C THR A 5 21.64 -8.16 -2.30
N THR A 6 20.56 -8.79 -2.74
CA THR A 6 19.82 -8.36 -3.95
C THR A 6 18.48 -7.82 -3.51
N THR A 7 18.35 -6.50 -3.54
CA THR A 7 17.08 -5.80 -3.35
C THR A 7 16.02 -6.45 -4.23
N THR A 8 15.01 -7.02 -3.58
CA THR A 8 13.91 -7.70 -4.25
C THR A 8 12.80 -6.68 -4.45
N VAL A 9 12.59 -6.29 -5.70
CA VAL A 9 11.57 -5.31 -6.09
C VAL A 9 10.29 -6.07 -6.45
N PHE A 10 9.17 -5.76 -5.80
CA PHE A 10 7.85 -6.27 -6.17
C PHE A 10 7.02 -5.14 -6.80
N MET A 11 6.78 -5.25 -8.11
CA MET A 11 6.01 -4.26 -8.86
C MET A 11 4.56 -4.70 -9.01
N GLY A 12 3.61 -3.83 -8.60
CA GLY A 12 2.18 -4.03 -8.81
C GLY A 12 1.37 -4.52 -7.60
N LEU A 13 1.97 -4.62 -6.41
CA LEU A 13 1.25 -4.86 -5.15
C LEU A 13 0.86 -3.53 -4.51
N GLY A 14 -0.43 -3.31 -4.33
CA GLY A 14 -0.94 -2.08 -3.71
C GLY A 14 -1.73 -2.31 -2.43
N ASP A 15 -2.19 -3.54 -2.21
CA ASP A 15 -2.99 -3.86 -1.04
C ASP A 15 -2.11 -4.04 0.21
N PRO A 16 -2.57 -3.57 1.39
CA PRO A 16 -1.77 -3.64 2.61
C PRO A 16 -1.43 -5.08 3.06
N ALA A 17 -2.31 -6.04 2.80
CA ALA A 17 -2.13 -7.43 3.24
C ALA A 17 -0.99 -8.10 2.47
N GLY A 18 -1.01 -8.01 1.14
CA GLY A 18 0.06 -8.51 0.30
C GLY A 18 1.40 -7.84 0.60
N LEU A 19 1.40 -6.55 0.94
CA LEU A 19 2.62 -5.84 1.32
C LEU A 19 3.26 -6.46 2.58
N VAL A 20 2.47 -6.85 3.58
CA VAL A 20 2.96 -7.56 4.78
C VAL A 20 3.52 -8.94 4.44
N GLU A 21 2.85 -9.70 3.58
CA GLU A 21 3.33 -11.02 3.13
C GLU A 21 4.63 -10.92 2.35
N ALA A 22 4.76 -9.93 1.46
CA ALA A 22 5.95 -9.68 0.68
C ALA A 22 7.14 -9.25 1.54
N ILE A 23 6.92 -8.43 2.57
CA ILE A 23 7.94 -8.13 3.59
C ILE A 23 8.40 -9.41 4.28
N ALA A 24 7.46 -10.29 4.67
CA ALA A 24 7.80 -11.57 5.30
C ALA A 24 8.60 -12.50 4.37
N CYS A 25 8.43 -12.36 3.06
CA CYS A 25 9.20 -13.06 2.02
C CYS A 25 10.56 -12.40 1.68
N GLY A 26 10.90 -11.26 2.29
CA GLY A 26 12.19 -10.59 2.08
C GLY A 26 12.22 -9.52 0.97
N VAL A 27 11.06 -9.03 0.54
CA VAL A 27 10.95 -7.90 -0.40
C VAL A 27 11.22 -6.59 0.34
N ASP A 28 12.12 -5.76 -0.19
CA ASP A 28 12.60 -4.50 0.41
C ASP A 28 12.20 -3.25 -0.37
N MET A 29 11.78 -3.39 -1.64
CA MET A 29 11.27 -2.28 -2.46
C MET A 29 9.93 -2.62 -3.13
N PHE A 30 8.99 -1.66 -3.05
CA PHE A 30 7.64 -1.76 -3.60
C PHE A 30 7.36 -0.57 -4.52
N ASP A 31 6.81 -0.84 -5.69
CA ASP A 31 6.28 0.20 -6.59
C ASP A 31 4.86 -0.17 -7.04
N CYS A 32 3.90 0.73 -6.82
CA CYS A 32 2.54 0.58 -7.31
C CYS A 32 1.85 1.92 -7.55
N VAL A 33 1.02 1.95 -8.60
CA VAL A 33 0.15 3.10 -8.92
C VAL A 33 -1.17 3.09 -8.16
N TRP A 34 -1.39 2.09 -7.29
CA TRP A 34 -2.66 1.92 -6.59
C TRP A 34 -3.01 3.11 -5.67
N PRO A 35 -2.07 3.65 -4.84
CA PRO A 35 -2.34 4.82 -4.01
C PRO A 35 -2.73 6.05 -4.84
N THR A 36 -2.05 6.27 -5.97
CA THR A 36 -2.32 7.43 -6.83
C THR A 36 -3.62 7.28 -7.63
N ARG A 37 -3.98 6.06 -8.04
CA ARG A 37 -5.29 5.77 -8.65
C ARG A 37 -6.43 5.99 -7.65
N LEU A 38 -6.30 5.50 -6.43
CA LEU A 38 -7.32 5.69 -5.39
C LEU A 38 -7.54 7.16 -5.06
N ALA A 39 -6.46 7.94 -4.92
CA ALA A 39 -6.57 9.37 -4.69
C ALA A 39 -7.33 10.09 -5.82
N ARG A 40 -7.10 9.72 -7.08
CA ARG A 40 -7.83 10.27 -8.24
C ARG A 40 -9.31 9.90 -8.26
N HIS A 41 -9.68 8.79 -7.66
CA HIS A 41 -11.06 8.34 -7.49
C HIS A 41 -11.67 8.79 -6.15
N GLY A 42 -11.05 9.76 -5.46
CA GLY A 42 -11.60 10.33 -4.23
C GLY A 42 -11.54 9.39 -3.03
N THR A 43 -10.62 8.43 -3.01
CA THR A 43 -10.40 7.52 -1.89
C THR A 43 -9.09 7.86 -1.18
N ALA A 44 -9.12 8.03 0.13
CA ALA A 44 -7.92 8.16 0.96
C ALA A 44 -7.63 6.87 1.71
N LEU A 45 -6.35 6.52 1.77
CA LEU A 45 -5.87 5.42 2.60
C LEU A 45 -5.65 5.92 4.02
N THR A 46 -6.28 5.26 4.99
CA THR A 46 -6.14 5.57 6.41
C THR A 46 -5.75 4.32 7.20
N MET A 47 -5.38 4.48 8.47
CA MET A 47 -5.06 3.35 9.35
C MET A 47 -6.26 2.44 9.60
N GLN A 48 -7.48 2.94 9.40
CA GLN A 48 -8.74 2.21 9.56
C GLN A 48 -9.20 1.55 8.25
N GLY A 49 -8.44 1.72 7.16
CA GLY A 49 -8.80 1.26 5.83
C GLY A 49 -8.97 2.40 4.82
N ALA A 50 -9.42 2.06 3.61
CA ALA A 50 -9.67 3.03 2.56
C ALA A 50 -11.03 3.71 2.78
N LEU A 51 -11.06 5.04 2.82
CA LEU A 51 -12.26 5.86 3.01
C LEU A 51 -12.52 6.68 1.76
N ILE A 52 -13.76 6.66 1.25
CA ILE A 52 -14.17 7.56 0.17
C ILE A 52 -14.38 8.98 0.70
N TRP A 53 -14.32 9.98 -0.17
CA TRP A 53 -14.35 11.39 0.21
C TRP A 53 -15.57 11.74 1.06
N GLU A 54 -16.76 11.19 0.75
CA GLU A 54 -17.99 11.42 1.52
C GLU A 54 -17.86 10.94 2.97
N GLN A 55 -17.17 9.81 3.18
CA GLN A 55 -16.94 9.24 4.51
C GLN A 55 -15.86 10.03 5.26
N LEU A 56 -14.84 10.54 4.56
CA LEU A 56 -13.82 11.40 5.14
C LEU A 56 -14.42 12.71 5.68
N ASP A 57 -15.35 13.30 4.94
CA ASP A 57 -16.06 14.51 5.37
C ASP A 57 -16.94 14.26 6.59
N MET A 58 -17.56 13.08 6.68
CA MET A 58 -18.33 12.67 7.87
C MET A 58 -17.44 12.43 9.09
N GLN A 59 -16.20 11.97 8.92
CA GLN A 59 -15.24 11.75 10.03
C GLN A 59 -14.62 13.05 10.57
N LYS A 60 -14.67 14.14 9.79
CA LYS A 60 -14.12 15.46 10.19
C LYS A 60 -15.15 16.35 10.91
N ARG A 61 -16.41 15.92 11.00
CA ARG A 61 -17.49 16.60 11.73
C ARG A 61 -17.74 15.96 13.09
#